data_AF-A0A077QLE2-F1
#
_entry.id   AF-A0A077QLE2-F1
#
_cell.length_a   1.000
_cell.length_b   1.000
_cell.length_c   1.000
_cell.angle_alpha   90.00
_cell.angle_beta   90.00
_cell.angle_gamma   90.00
#
_symmetry.space_group_name_H-M   'P 1'
#
loop_
_entity.id
_entity.type
_entity.pdbx_description
1 polymer ?
#
loop_
_entity_poly.entity_id
_entity_poly.type
_entity_poly.pdbx_seq_one_letter_code
_entity_poly.pdbx_strand_id
1 'polypeptide(L)'
;MKPAGIYVCPKCGFKPLVGEDIDVDTSRTIQKLSKKERIYTQAEKQSFYSQLKYYQNQRASQGKTISNGWVFYTFKEKFGVEPRGFHDTPQELTPEVNNFIRHKQIAFAKSRKKAEQVQPPSNEQQEMRLEVAHQKVSDIREKLGRSSHQGDRL
;
A
#
# COMPACT_ATOMS: atom_id res chain seq x y z
N MET A 1 -9.03 27.17 33.77
CA MET A 1 -9.54 27.43 32.40
C MET A 1 -9.65 28.94 32.20
N LYS A 2 -9.40 29.45 30.99
CA LYS A 2 -9.65 30.87 30.65
C LYS A 2 -11.15 31.07 30.41
N PRO A 3 -11.77 32.20 30.81
CA PRO A 3 -13.16 32.50 30.48
C PRO A 3 -13.32 32.72 28.97
N ALA A 4 -14.47 32.37 28.41
CA ALA A 4 -14.75 32.58 26.99
C ALA A 4 -14.69 34.09 26.64
N GLY A 5 -14.09 34.43 25.49
CA GLY A 5 -14.01 35.81 24.98
C GLY A 5 -12.83 36.65 25.48
N ILE A 6 -12.00 36.16 26.40
CA ILE A 6 -10.84 36.91 26.90
C ILE A 6 -9.56 36.49 26.15
N TYR A 7 -9.06 37.40 25.32
CA TYR A 7 -7.87 37.20 24.48
C TYR A 7 -6.55 37.12 25.27
N VAL A 8 -6.47 37.83 26.40
CA VAL A 8 -5.30 37.84 27.30
C VAL A 8 -5.61 37.00 28.53
N CYS A 9 -4.71 36.09 28.91
CA CYS A 9 -4.90 35.31 30.13
C CYS A 9 -4.90 36.23 31.37
N PRO A 10 -5.97 36.29 32.19
CA PRO A 10 -6.01 37.17 33.37
C PRO A 10 -5.10 36.71 34.51
N LYS A 11 -4.61 35.46 34.47
CA LYS A 11 -3.73 34.89 35.50
C LYS A 11 -2.24 35.11 35.23
N CYS A 12 -1.83 35.15 33.97
CA CYS A 12 -0.40 35.20 33.59
C CYS A 12 -0.10 36.15 32.43
N GLY A 13 -1.07 36.91 31.93
CA GLY A 13 -0.87 37.88 30.84
C GLY A 13 -0.62 37.28 29.45
N PHE A 14 -0.63 35.95 29.29
CA PHE A 14 -0.33 35.31 28.01
C PHE A 14 -1.33 35.68 26.91
N LYS A 15 -0.82 36.31 25.85
CA LYS A 15 -1.51 36.75 24.62
C LYS A 15 -1.00 35.91 23.44
N PRO A 16 -1.85 35.15 22.73
CA PRO A 16 -1.42 34.38 21.56
C PRO A 16 -0.97 35.32 20.44
N LEU A 17 0.25 35.12 19.93
CA LEU A 17 0.77 35.80 18.73
C LEU A 17 0.15 35.11 17.50
N VAL A 18 -1.07 35.49 17.16
CA VAL A 18 -1.74 35.05 15.93
C VAL A 18 -1.55 36.16 14.89
N GLY A 19 -0.77 35.88 13.84
CA GLY A 19 -0.62 36.77 12.68
C GLY A 19 0.64 37.64 12.65
N GLU A 20 1.58 37.50 13.59
CA GLU A 20 2.93 38.06 13.40
C GLU A 20 3.72 37.17 12.44
N ASP A 21 4.23 37.77 11.37
CA ASP A 21 5.18 37.13 10.46
C ASP A 21 6.51 36.98 11.21
N ILE A 22 6.84 35.75 11.55
CA ILE A 22 8.07 35.42 12.26
C ILE A 22 9.17 35.32 11.21
N ASP A 23 10.32 35.94 11.43
CA ASP A 23 11.47 35.83 10.52
C ASP A 23 11.94 34.36 10.46
N VAL A 24 11.49 33.64 9.44
CA VAL A 24 11.89 32.26 9.16
C VAL A 24 13.14 32.33 8.29
N ASP A 25 14.28 31.91 8.87
CA ASP A 25 15.55 31.76 8.17
C ASP A 25 15.38 30.82 6.95
N THR A 26 15.13 31.42 5.79
CA THR A 26 14.99 30.76 4.49
C THR A 26 16.35 30.57 3.80
N SER A 27 17.44 31.08 4.39
CA SER A 27 18.79 30.95 3.83
C SER A 27 19.33 29.52 3.98
N ARG A 28 18.82 28.75 4.94
CA ARG A 28 19.21 27.36 5.15
C ARG A 28 18.46 26.43 4.21
N THR A 29 19.15 26.00 3.15
CA THR A 29 18.64 24.92 2.30
C THR A 29 18.69 23.60 3.08
N ILE A 30 17.53 23.11 3.52
CA ILE A 30 17.42 21.77 4.12
C ILE A 30 17.64 20.75 3.00
N GLN A 31 18.74 20.00 3.07
CA GLN A 31 18.98 18.93 2.12
C GLN A 31 18.09 17.72 2.44
N LYS A 32 17.39 17.22 1.42
CA LYS A 32 16.65 15.96 1.51
C LYS A 32 17.67 14.82 1.64
N LEU A 33 17.83 14.30 2.85
CA LEU A 33 18.59 13.08 3.07
C LEU A 33 17.97 11.95 2.24
N SER A 34 18.68 11.49 1.21
CA SER A 34 18.31 10.29 0.47
C SER A 34 18.40 9.10 1.43
N LYS A 35 17.34 8.29 1.52
CA LYS A 35 17.42 7.01 2.22
C LYS A 35 18.43 6.14 1.51
N LYS A 36 19.64 5.99 2.06
CA LYS A 36 20.57 4.95 1.60
C LYS A 36 19.91 3.60 1.83
N GLU A 37 19.99 2.73 0.83
CA GLU A 37 19.52 1.35 0.95
C GLU A 37 20.36 0.65 2.03
N ARG A 38 19.72 0.25 3.13
CA ARG A 38 20.40 -0.44 4.23
C ARG A 38 20.75 -1.84 3.74
N ILE A 39 22.03 -2.14 3.68
CA ILE A 39 22.52 -3.49 3.43
C ILE A 39 22.30 -4.30 4.72
N TYR A 40 21.42 -5.29 4.65
CA TYR A 40 21.13 -6.17 5.77
C TYR A 40 22.10 -7.35 5.78
N THR A 41 22.67 -7.60 6.95
CA THR A 41 23.52 -8.77 7.22
C THR A 41 22.69 -10.06 7.25
N GLN A 42 23.36 -11.20 7.07
CA GLN A 42 22.69 -12.51 7.14
C GLN A 42 22.09 -12.78 8.53
N ALA A 43 22.73 -12.31 9.61
CA ALA A 43 22.24 -12.43 10.97
C ALA A 43 20.94 -11.63 11.19
N GLU A 44 20.85 -10.41 10.66
CA GLU A 44 19.62 -9.61 10.74
C GLU A 44 18.47 -10.27 9.97
N LYS A 45 18.76 -10.86 8.80
CA LYS A 45 17.78 -11.64 8.04
C LYS A 45 17.31 -12.86 8.83
N GLN A 46 18.24 -13.61 9.44
CA GLN A 46 17.89 -14.74 10.31
C GLN A 46 17.01 -14.30 11.47
N SER A 47 17.39 -13.25 12.20
CA SER A 47 16.59 -12.75 13.32
C SER A 47 15.19 -12.32 12.87
N PHE A 48 15.08 -11.66 11.72
CA PHE A 48 13.78 -11.29 11.15
C PHE A 48 12.92 -12.53 10.85
N TYR A 49 13.51 -13.58 10.26
CA TYR A 49 12.80 -14.83 9.98
C TYR A 49 12.33 -15.53 11.27
N SER A 50 13.21 -15.63 12.27
CA SER A 50 12.93 -16.13 13.61
C SER A 50 11.77 -15.38 14.29
N GLN A 51 11.70 -14.06 14.12
CA GLN A 51 10.61 -13.22 14.64
C GLN A 51 9.27 -13.46 13.91
N LEU A 52 9.30 -13.70 12.59
CA LEU A 52 8.08 -14.07 11.86
C LEU A 52 7.53 -15.43 12.32
N LYS A 53 8.40 -16.39 12.63
CA LYS A 53 8.01 -17.69 13.19
C LYS A 53 7.40 -17.54 14.59
N TYR A 54 7.98 -16.68 15.43
CA TYR A 54 7.35 -16.35 16.72
C TYR A 54 5.97 -15.71 16.53
N TYR A 55 5.81 -14.79 15.59
CA TYR A 55 4.51 -14.19 15.29
C TYR A 55 3.49 -15.24 14.86
N GLN A 56 3.89 -16.19 14.01
CA GLN A 56 3.06 -17.31 13.59
C GLN A 56 2.60 -18.14 14.79
N ASN A 57 3.51 -18.49 15.70
CA ASN A 57 3.18 -19.24 16.92
C ASN A 57 2.22 -18.46 17.83
N GLN A 58 2.51 -17.18 18.08
CA GLN A 58 1.65 -16.30 18.88
C GLN A 58 0.23 -16.24 18.32
N ARG A 59 0.10 -16.16 17.00
CA ARG A 59 -1.20 -16.08 16.33
C ARG A 59 -1.94 -17.42 16.33
N ALA A 60 -1.21 -18.52 16.19
CA ALA A 60 -1.76 -19.86 16.38
C ALA A 60 -2.35 -20.05 17.79
N SER A 61 -1.66 -19.59 18.84
CA SER A 61 -2.18 -19.61 20.22
C SER A 61 -3.45 -18.76 20.40
N GLN A 62 -3.65 -17.73 19.59
CA GLN A 62 -4.86 -16.88 19.57
C GLN A 62 -5.99 -17.46 18.69
N GLY A 63 -5.83 -18.66 18.15
CA GLY A 63 -6.81 -19.29 17.25
C GLY A 63 -6.80 -18.73 15.81
N LYS A 64 -5.81 -17.91 15.45
CA LYS A 64 -5.64 -17.36 14.09
C LYS A 64 -4.37 -17.92 13.49
N THR A 65 -4.45 -19.09 12.87
CA THR A 65 -3.28 -19.73 12.26
C THR A 65 -2.79 -18.93 11.05
N ILE A 66 -1.47 -18.71 10.99
CA ILE A 66 -0.80 -18.09 9.85
C ILE A 66 -0.12 -19.20 9.06
N SER A 67 -0.24 -19.18 7.75
CA SER A 67 0.38 -20.18 6.89
C SER A 67 1.88 -19.96 6.75
N ASN A 68 2.62 -21.04 6.52
CA ASN A 68 4.07 -20.98 6.22
C ASN A 68 4.35 -20.12 4.97
N GLY A 69 3.43 -20.14 3.99
CA GLY A 69 3.51 -19.28 2.81
C GLY A 69 3.49 -17.79 3.16
N TRP A 70 2.69 -17.37 4.15
CA TRP A 70 2.69 -15.97 4.59
C TRP A 70 4.05 -15.53 5.13
N VAL A 71 4.71 -16.38 5.91
CA VAL A 71 6.07 -16.12 6.43
C VAL A 71 7.06 -15.99 5.27
N PHE A 72 7.03 -16.92 4.32
CA PHE A 72 7.89 -16.92 3.14
C PHE A 72 7.77 -15.64 2.31
N TYR A 73 6.56 -15.26 1.92
CA TYR A 73 6.34 -14.07 1.11
C TYR A 73 6.60 -12.77 1.86
N THR A 74 6.36 -12.73 3.18
CA THR A 74 6.66 -11.55 4.01
C THR A 74 8.16 -11.32 4.14
N PHE A 75 8.95 -12.39 4.26
CA PHE A 75 10.41 -12.29 4.21
C PHE A 75 10.90 -11.81 2.83
N LYS A 76 10.38 -12.39 1.76
CA LYS A 76 10.71 -12.00 0.38
C LYS A 76 10.36 -10.55 0.07
N GLU A 77 9.24 -10.04 0.58
CA GLU A 77 8.84 -8.63 0.44
C GLU A 77 9.80 -7.67 1.17
N LYS A 78 10.30 -8.07 2.36
CA LYS A 78 11.21 -7.23 3.15
C LYS A 78 12.61 -7.14 2.55
N PHE A 79 13.17 -8.25 2.07
CA PHE A 79 14.58 -8.35 1.69
C PHE A 79 14.82 -8.66 0.20
N GLY A 80 13.77 -8.92 -0.59
CA GLY A 80 13.87 -9.33 -1.99
C GLY A 80 14.44 -10.74 -2.22
N VAL A 81 14.87 -11.42 -1.15
CA VAL A 81 15.49 -12.75 -1.19
C VAL A 81 14.61 -13.80 -0.54
N GLU A 82 14.78 -15.05 -0.95
CA GLU A 82 14.01 -16.17 -0.40
C GLU A 82 14.66 -16.67 0.90
N PRO A 83 13.85 -17.07 1.90
CA PRO A 83 14.35 -17.58 3.16
C PRO A 83 14.84 -19.03 3.01
N ARG A 84 15.96 -19.23 2.29
CA ARG A 84 16.60 -20.54 2.14
C ARG A 84 17.68 -20.73 3.20
N GLY A 85 17.59 -21.84 3.95
CA GLY A 85 18.61 -22.22 4.93
C GLY A 85 18.61 -21.43 6.25
N PHE A 86 17.54 -20.69 6.56
CA PHE A 86 17.37 -20.07 7.87
C PHE A 86 16.82 -21.07 8.89
N HIS A 87 17.24 -20.93 10.14
CA HIS A 87 16.80 -21.78 11.24
C HIS A 87 15.40 -21.39 11.74
N ASP A 88 14.59 -22.39 12.07
CA ASP A 88 13.24 -22.23 12.62
C ASP A 88 13.27 -22.03 14.15
N THR A 89 14.02 -21.02 14.61
CA THR A 89 14.11 -20.67 16.03
C THR A 89 13.23 -19.45 16.33
N PRO A 90 12.08 -19.58 17.02
CA PRO A 90 11.23 -18.43 17.33
C PRO A 90 11.95 -17.43 18.24
N GLN A 91 11.91 -16.15 17.88
CA GLN A 91 12.48 -15.04 18.66
C GLN A 91 11.43 -13.95 18.88
N GLU A 92 11.46 -13.28 20.04
CA GLU A 92 10.52 -12.20 20.36
C GLU A 92 10.51 -11.06 19.33
N LEU A 93 9.33 -10.49 19.07
CA LEU A 93 9.17 -9.40 18.10
C LEU A 93 9.83 -8.12 18.59
N THR A 94 10.72 -7.61 17.78
CA THR A 94 11.20 -6.24 17.88
C THR A 94 10.17 -5.24 17.34
N PRO A 95 10.21 -3.96 17.78
CA PRO A 95 9.32 -2.93 17.25
C PRO A 95 9.43 -2.75 15.73
N GLU A 96 10.62 -2.96 15.15
CA GLU A 96 10.83 -2.86 13.70
C GLU A 96 10.01 -3.89 12.92
N VAL A 97 10.06 -5.16 13.34
CA VAL A 97 9.33 -6.25 12.69
C VAL A 97 7.83 -6.10 12.92
N ASN A 98 7.41 -5.72 14.13
CA ASN A 98 6.00 -5.47 14.43
C ASN A 98 5.43 -4.34 13.55
N ASN A 99 6.16 -3.23 13.42
CA ASN A 99 5.76 -2.12 12.55
C ASN A 99 5.66 -2.53 11.08
N PHE A 100 6.58 -3.37 10.61
CA PHE A 100 6.52 -3.90 9.25
C PHE A 100 5.28 -4.79 9.01
N ILE A 101 4.99 -5.71 9.94
CA ILE A 101 3.79 -6.55 9.88
C ILE A 101 2.53 -5.69 9.89
N ARG A 102 2.47 -4.69 10.78
CA ARG A 102 1.36 -3.74 10.87
C ARG A 102 1.18 -2.96 9.57
N HIS A 103 2.27 -2.46 8.98
CA HIS A 103 2.24 -1.79 7.68
C HIS A 103 1.61 -2.70 6.60
N LYS A 104 2.05 -3.96 6.52
CA LYS A 104 1.50 -4.94 5.57
C LYS A 104 0.00 -5.18 5.79
N GLN A 105 -0.43 -5.32 7.03
CA GLN A 105 -1.86 -5.51 7.37
C GLN A 105 -2.70 -4.29 7.00
N ILE A 106 -2.20 -3.07 7.25
CA ILE A 106 -2.89 -1.83 6.87
C ILE A 106 -2.98 -1.73 5.34
N ALA A 107 -1.90 -2.03 4.62
CA ALA A 107 -1.88 -2.02 3.15
C ALA A 107 -2.92 -2.99 2.58
N PHE A 108 -2.99 -4.21 3.13
CA PHE A 108 -4.00 -5.20 2.73
C PHE A 108 -5.44 -4.74 3.04
N ALA A 109 -5.68 -4.18 4.23
CA ALA A 109 -7.01 -3.66 4.57
C ALA A 109 -7.43 -2.51 3.64
N LYS A 110 -6.51 -1.61 3.29
CA LYS A 110 -6.75 -0.51 2.34
C LYS A 110 -7.01 -1.01 0.93
N SER A 111 -6.27 -2.02 0.45
CA SER A 111 -6.48 -2.57 -0.88
C SER A 111 -7.84 -3.25 -1.02
N ARG A 112 -8.32 -3.91 0.05
CA ARG A 112 -9.68 -4.46 0.12
C ARG A 112 -10.76 -3.38 0.10
N LYS A 113 -10.62 -2.33 0.91
CA LYS A 113 -11.55 -1.18 0.87
C LYS A 113 -11.60 -0.54 -0.51
N LYS A 114 -10.44 -0.36 -1.17
CA LYS A 114 -10.41 0.18 -2.54
C LYS A 114 -11.16 -0.73 -3.52
N ALA A 115 -10.96 -2.04 -3.44
CA ALA A 115 -11.66 -2.99 -4.31
C ALA A 115 -13.17 -2.98 -4.09
N GLU A 116 -13.62 -2.78 -2.85
CA GLU A 116 -15.05 -2.72 -2.50
C GLU A 116 -15.71 -1.38 -2.87
N GLN A 117 -14.93 -0.28 -2.87
CA GLN A 117 -15.41 1.03 -3.35
C GLN A 117 -15.42 1.17 -4.87
N VAL A 118 -14.75 0.26 -5.61
CA VAL A 118 -14.98 0.13 -7.05
C VAL A 118 -16.34 -0.54 -7.20
N GLN A 119 -17.39 0.28 -7.26
CA GLN A 119 -18.73 -0.20 -7.58
C GLN A 119 -18.67 -0.97 -8.91
N PRO A 120 -19.41 -2.09 -9.05
CA PRO A 120 -19.60 -2.69 -10.37
C PRO A 120 -20.16 -1.61 -11.30
N PRO A 121 -19.74 -1.57 -12.58
CA PRO A 121 -20.31 -0.62 -13.55
C PRO A 121 -21.84 -0.75 -13.52
N SER A 122 -22.55 0.38 -13.52
CA SER A 122 -24.03 0.36 -13.49
C SER A 122 -24.57 -0.48 -14.64
N ASN A 123 -25.78 -1.03 -14.50
CA ASN A 123 -26.39 -1.88 -15.54
C ASN A 123 -26.36 -1.18 -16.91
N GLU A 124 -26.66 0.12 -16.94
CA GLU A 124 -26.59 0.96 -18.14
C GLU A 124 -25.16 1.06 -18.74
N GLN A 125 -24.12 1.13 -17.91
CA GLN A 125 -22.73 1.12 -18.37
C GLN A 125 -22.32 -0.25 -18.92
N GLN A 126 -22.91 -1.34 -18.43
CA GLN A 126 -22.67 -2.69 -18.92
C GLN A 126 -23.38 -2.91 -20.26
N GLU A 127 -24.64 -2.47 -20.38
CA GLU A 127 -25.44 -2.51 -21.59
C GLU A 127 -24.80 -1.70 -22.72
N MET A 128 -24.38 -0.45 -22.45
CA MET A 128 -23.64 0.35 -23.43
C MET A 128 -22.34 -0.33 -23.89
N ARG A 129 -21.60 -0.99 -22.99
CA ARG A 129 -20.36 -1.71 -23.36
C ARG A 129 -20.65 -2.91 -24.26
N LEU A 130 -21.72 -3.64 -23.99
CA LEU A 130 -22.18 -4.75 -24.83
C LEU A 130 -22.60 -4.24 -26.21
N GLU A 131 -23.36 -3.16 -26.28
CA GLU A 131 -23.80 -2.55 -27.53
C GLU A 131 -22.61 -2.07 -28.38
N VAL A 132 -21.63 -1.39 -27.77
CA VAL A 132 -20.39 -0.99 -28.44
C VAL A 132 -19.59 -2.21 -28.92
N ALA A 133 -19.57 -3.32 -28.16
CA ALA A 133 -18.92 -4.55 -28.59
C ALA A 133 -19.63 -5.19 -29.79
N HIS A 134 -20.97 -5.23 -29.78
CA HIS A 134 -21.78 -5.72 -30.90
C HIS A 134 -21.57 -4.89 -32.16
N GLN A 135 -21.53 -3.55 -32.04
CA GLN A 135 -21.26 -2.67 -33.17
C GLN A 135 -19.87 -2.94 -33.76
N LYS A 136 -18.84 -3.04 -32.91
CA LYS A 136 -17.47 -3.34 -33.38
C LYS A 136 -17.38 -4.69 -34.09
N VAL A 137 -18.07 -5.71 -33.59
CA VAL A 137 -18.13 -7.05 -34.24
C VAL A 137 -18.88 -7.00 -35.57
N SER A 138 -19.91 -6.15 -35.68
CA SER A 138 -20.60 -5.90 -36.95
C SER A 138 -19.70 -5.21 -37.97
N ASP A 139 -19.00 -4.13 -37.57
CA ASP A 139 -18.09 -3.37 -38.43
C ASP A 139 -16.90 -4.22 -38.91
N ILE A 140 -16.21 -4.86 -37.95
CA ILE A 140 -15.82 -6.28 -38.00
C ILE A 140 -16.08 -7.04 -39.31
N ARG A 141 -17.23 -7.71 -39.26
CA ARG A 141 -17.79 -8.58 -40.27
C ARG A 141 -18.00 -7.88 -41.61
N GLU A 142 -18.44 -6.62 -41.62
CA GLU A 142 -18.66 -5.87 -42.86
C GLU A 142 -17.35 -5.59 -43.60
N LYS A 143 -16.31 -5.16 -42.87
CA LYS A 143 -14.99 -4.89 -43.45
C LYS A 143 -14.33 -6.15 -44.02
N LEU A 144 -14.50 -7.29 -43.35
CA LEU A 144 -13.98 -8.57 -43.84
C LEU A 144 -14.85 -9.18 -44.96
N GLY A 145 -16.15 -8.89 -44.97
CA GLY A 145 -17.10 -9.38 -45.98
C GLY A 145 -17.05 -8.65 -47.33
N ARG A 146 -16.51 -7.42 -47.38
CA ARG A 146 -16.35 -6.64 -48.64
C ARG A 146 -15.11 -7.04 -49.47
N SER A 147 -14.29 -7.98 -49.01
CA SER A 147 -13.04 -8.42 -49.65
C SER A 147 -13.18 -9.66 -50.56
N SER A 148 -14.25 -9.77 -51.34
CA SER A 148 -14.35 -10.81 -52.36
C SER A 148 -15.16 -10.29 -53.54
N HIS A 149 -14.53 -10.28 -54.72
CA HIS A 149 -15.02 -9.87 -56.04
C HIS A 149 -14.74 -8.43 -56.51
N GLN A 150 -13.45 -8.12 -56.73
CA GLN A 150 -13.06 -7.50 -58.01
C GLN A 150 -11.98 -8.38 -58.64
N GLY A 151 -12.44 -9.39 -59.39
CA GLY A 151 -11.64 -10.12 -60.36
C GLY A 151 -12.07 -9.66 -61.74
N ASP A 152 -11.08 -9.24 -62.53
CA ASP A 152 -11.12 -8.65 -63.85
C ASP A 152 -12.20 -9.19 -64.81
N ARG A 153 -12.84 -8.26 -65.54
CA ARG A 153 -13.62 -8.57 -66.74
C ARG A 153 -12.87 -7.96 -67.93
N LEU A 154 -12.53 -8.86 -68.86
CA LEU A 154 -11.89 -8.69 -70.18
C LEU A 154 -12.29 -7.41 -70.94
#